data_AF-A0A7K0I2N2-F1
#
_entry.id   AF-A0A7K0I2N2-F1
#
_cell.length_a   1.000
_cell.length_b   1.000
_cell.length_c   1.000
_cell.angle_alpha   90.00
_cell.angle_beta   90.00
_cell.angle_gamma   90.00
#
_symmetry.space_group_name_H-M   'P 1'
#
loop_
_entity.id
_entity.type
_entity.pdbx_description
1 polymer ?
#
loop_
_entity_poly.entity_id
_entity_poly.type
_entity_poly.pdbx_seq_one_letter_code
_entity_poly.pdbx_strand_id
1 'polypeptide(L)'
;MEYNQGGYRSELLILSGLSDDELLERLIPEEERHSPHANMERAKDILCQCMSRVKENLKEVYSKHKHVANFSIDFALYLIPVLTSNPTIPTHLVPVLAILIMRHGAEFLSEQ
;
A
#
# COMPACT_ATOMS: atom_id res chain seq x y z
N MET A 1 -14.69 -6.43 -15.59
CA MET A 1 -13.72 -5.34 -15.83
C MET A 1 -12.37 -6.00 -15.95
N GLU A 2 -11.73 -5.94 -17.12
CA GLU A 2 -10.33 -6.35 -17.25
C GLU A 2 -9.50 -5.35 -16.45
N TYR A 3 -8.91 -5.81 -15.35
CA TYR A 3 -7.99 -5.00 -14.55
C TYR A 3 -6.80 -4.65 -15.44
N ASN A 4 -6.62 -3.36 -15.73
CA ASN A 4 -5.52 -2.87 -16.56
C ASN A 4 -4.19 -3.00 -15.78
N GLN A 5 -3.68 -4.23 -15.70
CA GLN A 5 -2.42 -4.53 -15.00
C GLN A 5 -1.23 -3.76 -15.58
N GLY A 6 -1.29 -3.39 -16.87
CA GLY A 6 -0.27 -2.56 -17.51
C GLY A 6 -0.21 -1.12 -16.95
N GLY A 7 -1.37 -0.55 -16.60
CA GLY A 7 -1.47 0.76 -15.96
C GLY A 7 -0.84 0.75 -14.57
N TYR A 8 -1.25 -0.21 -13.73
CA TYR A 8 -0.71 -0.31 -12.36
C TYR A 8 0.78 -0.63 -12.35
N ARG A 9 1.28 -1.49 -13.25
CA ARG A 9 2.72 -1.81 -13.28
C ARG A 9 3.57 -0.56 -13.50
N SER A 10 3.16 0.31 -14.42
CA SER A 10 3.87 1.56 -14.71
C SER A 10 3.82 2.53 -13.54
N GLU A 11 2.66 2.67 -12.90
CA GLU A 11 2.49 3.50 -11.71
C GLU A 11 3.30 3.00 -10.52
N LEU A 12 3.28 1.70 -10.25
CA LEU A 12 4.05 1.07 -9.17
C LEU A 12 5.56 1.24 -9.37
N LEU A 13 6.05 1.21 -10.63
CA LEU A 13 7.45 1.49 -10.95
C LEU A 13 7.85 2.94 -10.64
N ILE A 14 6.94 3.90 -10.85
CA ILE A 14 7.20 5.30 -10.49
C ILE A 14 7.21 5.45 -8.97
N LEU A 15 6.20 4.90 -8.30
CA LEU A 15 6.05 4.97 -6.84
C LEU A 15 7.18 4.24 -6.10
N SER A 16 7.72 3.16 -6.66
CA SER A 16 8.83 2.43 -6.06
C SER A 16 10.15 3.22 -6.05
N GLY A 17 10.25 4.29 -6.85
CA GLY A 17 11.38 5.23 -6.81
C GLY A 17 11.27 6.29 -5.71
N LEU A 18 10.12 6.42 -5.06
CA LEU A 18 9.89 7.41 -4.00
C LEU A 18 10.39 6.90 -2.64
N SER A 19 10.80 7.82 -1.78
CA SER A 19 11.04 7.55 -0.36
C SER A 19 9.73 7.22 0.37
N ASP A 20 9.83 6.60 1.55
CA ASP A 20 8.64 6.29 2.34
C ASP A 20 7.92 7.56 2.82
N ASP A 21 8.65 8.63 3.13
CA ASP A 21 8.06 9.93 3.48
C ASP A 21 7.21 10.49 2.34
N GLU A 22 7.73 10.45 1.10
CA GLU A 22 6.99 10.88 -0.10
C GLU A 22 5.75 9.99 -0.38
N LEU A 23 5.83 8.70 -0.07
CA LEU A 23 4.68 7.80 -0.18
C LEU A 23 3.64 8.07 0.90
N LEU A 24 4.06 8.33 2.14
CA LEU A 24 3.16 8.66 3.25
C LEU A 24 2.45 10.00 3.00
N GLU A 25 3.13 11.01 2.46
CA GLU A 25 2.51 12.28 2.07
C GLU A 25 1.40 12.10 1.01
N ARG A 26 1.52 11.09 0.14
CA ARG A 26 0.49 10.73 -0.85
C ARG A 26 -0.75 10.08 -0.24
N LEU A 27 -0.69 9.60 1.01
CA LEU A 27 -1.88 9.15 1.75
C LEU A 27 -2.73 10.31 2.24
N ILE A 28 -2.16 11.51 2.36
CA ILE A 28 -2.87 12.72 2.76
C ILE A 28 -3.41 13.43 1.51
N PRO A 29 -4.73 13.71 1.45
CA PRO A 29 -5.31 14.55 0.40
C PRO A 29 -4.58 15.89 0.32
N GLU A 30 -4.36 16.40 -0.89
CA GLU A 30 -3.59 17.63 -1.11
C GLU A 30 -4.20 18.82 -0.36
N GLU A 31 -5.53 18.86 -0.30
CA GLU A 31 -6.34 19.88 0.37
C GLU A 31 -6.15 19.89 1.89
N GLU A 32 -5.72 18.76 2.45
CA GLU A 32 -5.58 18.53 3.90
C GLU A 32 -4.12 18.64 4.37
N ARG A 33 -3.18 18.96 3.46
CA ARG A 33 -1.77 19.12 3.79
C ARG A 33 -1.53 20.47 4.47
N HIS A 34 -1.57 20.48 5.80
CA HIS A 34 -1.43 21.72 6.58
C HIS A 34 -0.08 21.86 7.30
N SER A 35 0.47 20.77 7.85
CA SER A 35 1.75 20.77 8.56
C SER A 35 2.48 19.45 8.38
N PRO A 36 3.78 19.42 8.05
CA PRO A 36 4.52 18.17 7.79
C PRO A 36 4.41 17.14 8.91
N HIS A 37 4.54 17.56 10.17
CA HIS A 37 4.48 16.65 11.31
C HIS A 37 3.09 16.03 11.51
N ALA A 38 2.05 16.86 11.50
CA ALA A 38 0.67 16.38 11.65
C ALA A 38 0.24 15.50 10.47
N ASN A 39 0.69 15.84 9.26
CA ASN A 39 0.45 15.04 8.06
C ASN A 39 1.11 13.65 8.17
N MET A 40 2.34 13.59 8.69
CA MET A 40 3.07 12.34 8.87
C MET A 40 2.39 11.40 9.88
N GLU A 41 1.98 11.91 11.04
CA GLU A 41 1.23 11.11 12.02
C GLU A 41 -0.09 10.61 11.45
N ARG A 42 -0.82 11.50 10.77
CA ARG A 42 -2.08 11.13 10.13
C ARG A 42 -1.90 10.10 9.00
N ALA A 43 -0.83 10.18 8.24
CA ALA A 43 -0.53 9.22 7.18
C ALA A 43 -0.28 7.83 7.76
N LYS A 44 0.47 7.77 8.87
CA LYS A 44 0.69 6.53 9.63
C LYS A 44 -0.62 5.96 10.19
N ASP A 45 -1.51 6.81 10.71
CA ASP A 45 -2.83 6.38 11.18
C ASP A 45 -3.69 5.80 10.06
N ILE A 46 -3.74 6.46 8.90
CA ILE A 46 -4.47 5.97 7.72
C ILE A 46 -3.91 4.62 7.28
N LEU A 47 -2.58 4.50 7.21
CA LEU A 47 -1.90 3.24 6.87
C LEU A 47 -2.30 2.15 7.87
N CYS A 48 -2.17 2.39 9.17
CA CYS A 48 -2.50 1.42 10.22
C CYS A 48 -3.96 0.96 10.16
N GLN A 49 -4.90 1.89 9.93
CA GLN A 49 -6.32 1.57 9.78
C GLN A 49 -6.59 0.73 8.53
N CYS A 50 -6.00 1.08 7.39
CA CYS A 50 -6.14 0.32 6.15
C CYS A 50 -5.61 -1.11 6.37
N MET A 51 -4.42 -1.23 6.93
CA MET A 51 -3.76 -2.51 7.21
C MET A 51 -4.59 -3.41 8.12
N SER A 52 -5.14 -2.85 9.20
CA SER A 52 -5.99 -3.62 10.14
C SER A 52 -7.20 -4.23 9.44
N ARG A 53 -7.76 -3.55 8.44
CA ARG A 53 -8.94 -4.04 7.69
C ARG A 53 -8.64 -5.12 6.67
N VAL A 54 -7.41 -5.18 6.15
CA VAL A 54 -7.00 -6.16 5.14
C VAL A 54 -6.02 -7.22 5.68
N LYS A 55 -5.67 -7.16 6.97
CA LYS A 55 -4.60 -7.97 7.59
C LYS A 55 -4.69 -9.46 7.30
N GLU A 56 -5.86 -10.07 7.49
CA GLU A 56 -6.03 -11.51 7.27
C GLU A 56 -5.85 -11.90 5.79
N ASN A 57 -6.39 -11.09 4.87
CA ASN A 57 -6.19 -11.29 3.43
C ASN A 57 -4.70 -11.10 3.05
N LEU A 58 -4.01 -10.15 3.67
CA LEU A 58 -2.58 -9.94 3.46
C LEU A 58 -1.75 -11.13 3.95
N LYS A 59 -2.06 -11.70 5.12
CA LYS A 59 -1.39 -12.93 5.61
C LYS A 59 -1.51 -14.07 4.58
N GLU A 60 -2.70 -14.24 4.00
CA GLU A 60 -2.93 -15.26 2.98
C GLU A 60 -2.07 -15.02 1.72
N VAL A 61 -2.05 -13.78 1.20
CA VAL A 61 -1.22 -13.41 0.03
C VAL A 61 0.26 -13.62 0.33
N TYR A 62 0.73 -13.15 1.49
CA TYR A 62 2.12 -13.33 1.91
C TYR A 62 2.50 -14.80 2.06
N SER A 63 1.61 -15.65 2.58
CA SER A 63 1.83 -17.10 2.67
C SER A 63 1.99 -17.73 1.28
N LYS A 64 1.12 -17.37 0.33
CA LYS A 64 1.13 -17.89 -1.05
C LYS A 64 2.32 -17.39 -1.88
N HIS A 65 2.71 -16.13 -1.68
CA HIS A 65 3.70 -15.43 -2.51
C HIS A 65 4.99 -15.10 -1.75
N LYS A 66 5.28 -15.79 -0.64
CA LYS A 66 6.44 -15.55 0.24
C LYS A 66 7.78 -15.46 -0.50
N HIS A 67 7.93 -16.22 -1.59
CA HIS A 67 9.15 -16.30 -2.39
C HIS A 67 9.41 -15.05 -3.24
N VAL A 68 8.38 -14.25 -3.53
CA VAL A 68 8.47 -12.99 -4.30
C VAL A 68 8.17 -11.75 -3.45
N ALA A 69 7.84 -11.94 -2.17
CA ALA A 69 7.45 -10.89 -1.22
C ALA A 69 8.56 -9.86 -0.95
N ASN A 70 9.83 -10.24 -1.14
CA ASN A 70 10.95 -9.33 -0.97
C ASN A 70 11.07 -8.36 -2.17
N PHE A 71 10.43 -7.20 -2.04
CA PHE A 71 10.64 -5.98 -2.86
C PHE A 71 10.36 -6.08 -4.37
N SER A 72 9.55 -7.05 -4.83
CA SER A 72 9.20 -7.13 -6.25
C SER A 72 7.91 -6.36 -6.57
N ILE A 73 7.92 -5.59 -7.67
CA ILE A 73 6.72 -4.94 -8.22
C ILE A 73 5.62 -5.97 -8.52
N ASP A 74 6.01 -7.19 -8.89
CA ASP A 74 5.06 -8.28 -9.12
C ASP A 74 4.33 -8.67 -7.83
N PHE A 75 4.98 -8.57 -6.66
CA PHE A 75 4.30 -8.72 -5.37
C PHE A 75 3.31 -7.60 -5.10
N ALA A 76 3.67 -6.34 -5.36
CA ALA A 76 2.74 -5.22 -5.25
C ALA A 76 1.49 -5.40 -6.13
N LEU A 77 1.63 -5.99 -7.32
CA LEU A 77 0.49 -6.34 -8.18
C LEU A 77 -0.44 -7.40 -7.56
N TYR A 78 0.08 -8.36 -6.77
CA TYR A 78 -0.76 -9.32 -6.04
C TYR A 78 -1.55 -8.67 -4.89
N LEU A 79 -1.07 -7.54 -4.37
CA LEU A 79 -1.74 -6.80 -3.29
C LEU A 79 -2.93 -5.98 -3.80
N ILE A 80 -2.87 -5.47 -5.05
CA ILE A 80 -3.90 -4.57 -5.60
C ILE A 80 -5.32 -5.15 -5.53
N PRO A 81 -5.59 -6.42 -5.93
CA PRO A 81 -6.93 -6.98 -5.82
C PRO A 81 -7.44 -7.05 -4.38
N VAL A 82 -6.58 -7.37 -3.41
CA VAL A 82 -6.94 -7.39 -1.98
C VAL A 82 -7.31 -6.00 -1.50
N LEU A 83 -6.51 -5.01 -1.83
CA LEU A 83 -6.74 -3.61 -1.45
C LEU A 83 -8.03 -3.06 -2.10
N THR A 84 -8.23 -3.35 -3.38
CA THR A 84 -9.41 -2.90 -4.15
C THR A 84 -10.69 -3.61 -3.71
N SER A 85 -10.60 -4.83 -3.18
CA SER A 85 -11.76 -5.56 -2.64
C SER A 85 -12.34 -4.91 -1.38
N ASN A 86 -11.60 -4.01 -0.73
CA ASN A 86 -12.06 -3.28 0.42
C ASN A 86 -12.65 -1.92 -0.02
N PRO A 87 -13.98 -1.74 -0.02
CA PRO A 87 -14.63 -0.54 -0.56
C PRO A 87 -14.35 0.72 0.27
N THR A 88 -13.76 0.56 1.46
CA THR A 88 -13.40 1.70 2.32
C THR A 88 -12.03 2.29 2.01
N ILE A 89 -11.22 1.62 1.19
CA ILE A 89 -9.93 2.12 0.72
C ILE A 89 -10.18 2.94 -0.56
N PRO A 90 -9.83 4.24 -0.58
CA PRO A 90 -9.90 5.03 -1.81
C PRO A 90 -9.04 4.43 -2.92
N THR A 91 -9.59 4.29 -4.11
CA THR A 91 -8.94 3.61 -5.25
C THR A 91 -7.61 4.23 -5.65
N HIS A 92 -7.46 5.55 -5.52
CA HIS A 92 -6.22 6.27 -5.83
C HIS A 92 -5.10 6.01 -4.81
N LEU A 93 -5.42 5.52 -3.60
CA LEU A 93 -4.42 5.17 -2.59
C LEU A 93 -3.93 3.72 -2.73
N VAL A 94 -4.64 2.87 -3.48
CA VAL A 94 -4.30 1.45 -3.65
C VAL A 94 -2.85 1.24 -4.13
N PRO A 95 -2.33 1.96 -5.14
CA PRO A 95 -0.95 1.79 -5.58
C PRO A 95 0.07 2.18 -4.52
N VAL A 96 -0.19 3.26 -3.79
CA VAL A 96 0.68 3.76 -2.71
C VAL A 96 0.73 2.75 -1.56
N LEU A 97 -0.44 2.26 -1.14
CA LEU A 97 -0.56 1.22 -0.13
C LEU A 97 0.13 -0.08 -0.57
N ALA A 98 0.00 -0.49 -1.83
CA ALA A 98 0.68 -1.68 -2.34
C ALA A 98 2.21 -1.57 -2.23
N ILE A 99 2.80 -0.41 -2.49
CA ILE A 99 4.25 -0.19 -2.31
C ILE A 99 4.65 -0.18 -0.84
N LEU A 100 3.92 0.54 0.01
CA LEU A 100 4.20 0.58 1.45
C LEU A 100 4.11 -0.82 2.09
N ILE A 101 3.11 -1.61 1.70
CA ILE A 101 2.93 -2.99 2.17
C ILE A 101 4.00 -3.91 1.60
N MET A 102 4.39 -3.73 0.34
CA MET A 102 5.50 -4.51 -0.23
C MET A 102 6.81 -4.26 0.51
N ARG A 103 7.08 -3.02 0.94
CA ARG A 103 8.30 -2.64 1.67
C ARG A 103 8.29 -3.07 3.13
N HIS A 104 7.17 -2.86 3.82
CA HIS A 104 7.10 -2.94 5.28
C HIS A 104 6.10 -3.97 5.81
N GLY A 105 5.35 -4.64 4.92
CA GLY A 105 4.27 -5.53 5.32
C GLY A 105 4.73 -6.71 6.17
N ALA A 106 5.97 -7.17 6.05
CA ALA A 106 6.53 -8.18 6.94
C ALA A 106 6.53 -7.73 8.41
N GLU A 107 6.88 -6.46 8.68
CA GLU A 107 6.89 -5.88 10.02
C GLU A 107 5.44 -5.81 10.56
N PHE A 108 4.52 -5.27 9.76
CA PHE A 108 3.09 -5.18 10.11
C PHE A 108 2.40 -6.53 10.35
N LEU A 109 2.82 -7.58 9.63
CA LEU A 109 2.27 -8.92 9.76
C LEU A 109 2.91 -9.71 10.91
N SER A 110 4.15 -9.36 11.29
CA SER A 110 4.86 -9.96 12.43
C SER A 110 4.43 -9.42 13.78
N GLU A 111 3.91 -8.19 13.84
CA GLU A 111 3.20 -7.68 15.02
C GLU A 111 1.80 -8.31 15.09
N GLN A 112 1.70 -9.51 15.69
CA GLN A 112 0.56 -10.04 16.46
C GLN A 112 0.80 -11.50 16.88
#